data_AF-A0A8I1NJ98-F1
#
_entry.id   AF-A0A8I1NJ98-F1
#
_cell.length_a   1.000
_cell.length_b   1.000
_cell.length_c   1.000
_cell.angle_alpha   90.00
_cell.angle_beta   90.00
_cell.angle_gamma   90.00
#
_symmetry.space_group_name_H-M   'P 1'
#
loop_
_entity.id
_entity.type
_entity.pdbx_description
1 polymer ?
#
loop_
_entity_poly.entity_id
_entity_poly.type
_entity_poly.pdbx_seq_one_letter_code
_entity_poly.pdbx_strand_id
1 'polypeptide(L)'
;MNAARVVGGLNPNAAVNDVILEAAKAEVRYRNGVTLPANAERLLAHARREGARHSTDLARNLASANIDRPKGAAAHHIVAHGDSRAFPSQELLFGWGIAINDVDNGVYLPRFKKSIVTGMPDAIKHSVLHTGLYHLEVYARLVDIDQGAEHSQAGREALRGIKTQLLDGTFPYRSGDGA
;
A
#
# COMPACT_ATOMS: atom_id res chain seq x y z
N MET A 1 48.04 -12.57 -39.25
CA MET A 1 47.01 -11.62 -39.74
C MET A 1 45.70 -12.42 -39.84
N ASN A 2 44.55 -12.11 -39.24
CA ASN A 2 44.05 -11.01 -38.44
C ASN A 2 42.93 -11.58 -37.54
N ALA A 3 42.93 -11.27 -36.25
CA ALA A 3 41.81 -11.52 -35.35
C ALA A 3 40.91 -10.26 -35.33
N ALA A 4 39.75 -10.34 -35.97
CA ALA A 4 38.73 -9.29 -35.89
C ALA A 4 37.97 -9.43 -34.57
N ARG A 5 38.29 -8.54 -33.63
CA ARG A 5 37.62 -8.38 -32.34
C ARG A 5 36.25 -7.74 -32.57
N VAL A 6 35.17 -8.48 -32.36
CA VAL A 6 33.80 -7.95 -32.31
C VAL A 6 33.68 -7.12 -31.02
N VAL A 7 33.71 -5.81 -31.16
CA VAL A 7 33.38 -4.89 -30.06
C VAL A 7 31.86 -4.83 -29.97
N GLY A 8 31.29 -5.55 -29.00
CA GLY A 8 29.89 -5.42 -28.60
C GLY A 8 29.65 -4.03 -28.01
N GLY A 9 29.28 -3.07 -28.86
CA GLY A 9 28.85 -1.75 -28.44
C GLY A 9 27.46 -1.82 -27.83
N LEU A 10 27.30 -1.33 -26.61
CA LEU A 10 26.01 -1.06 -25.98
C LEU A 10 25.18 -0.20 -26.94
N ASN A 11 24.00 -0.68 -27.34
CA ASN A 11 23.09 0.08 -28.18
C ASN A 11 22.52 1.26 -27.35
N PRO A 12 22.91 2.52 -27.63
CA PRO A 12 22.46 3.67 -26.83
C PRO A 12 20.94 3.87 -26.92
N ASN A 13 20.30 3.37 -27.97
CA ASN A 13 18.83 3.42 -28.09
C ASN A 13 18.14 2.47 -27.11
N ALA A 14 18.77 1.37 -26.70
CA ALA A 14 18.20 0.46 -25.70
C ALA A 14 18.13 1.12 -24.32
N ALA A 15 19.23 1.75 -23.89
CA ALA A 15 19.28 2.48 -22.62
C ALA A 15 18.29 3.67 -22.58
N VAL A 16 18.15 4.41 -23.69
CA VAL A 16 17.17 5.49 -23.81
C VAL A 16 15.73 4.95 -23.74
N ASN A 17 15.46 3.83 -24.41
CA ASN A 17 14.14 3.18 -24.35
C ASN A 17 13.79 2.70 -22.94
N ASP A 18 14.75 2.14 -22.20
CA ASP A 18 14.55 1.69 -20.82
C ASP A 18 14.23 2.87 -19.89
N VAL A 19 14.94 4.00 -20.04
CA VAL A 19 14.67 5.23 -19.27
C VAL A 19 13.28 5.79 -19.57
N ILE A 20 12.88 5.85 -20.85
CA ILE A 20 11.55 6.31 -21.25
C ILE A 20 10.47 5.37 -20.68
N LEU A 21 10.71 4.05 -20.74
CA LEU A 21 9.79 3.05 -20.21
C LEU A 21 9.63 3.17 -18.68
N GLU A 22 10.72 3.36 -17.94
CA GLU A 22 10.65 3.56 -16.49
C GLU A 22 9.98 4.87 -16.10
N ALA A 23 10.21 5.95 -16.86
CA ALA A 23 9.50 7.21 -16.67
C ALA A 23 7.99 7.07 -16.95
N ALA A 24 7.62 6.36 -18.01
CA ALA A 24 6.22 6.07 -18.32
C ALA A 24 5.56 5.21 -17.22
N LYS A 25 6.24 4.17 -16.72
CA LYS A 25 5.76 3.36 -15.59
C LYS A 25 5.62 4.20 -14.31
N ALA A 26 6.58 5.07 -14.04
CA ALA A 26 6.53 5.98 -12.89
C ALA A 26 5.33 6.92 -12.99
N GLU A 27 5.09 7.52 -14.15
CA GLU A 27 3.94 8.38 -14.39
C GLU A 27 2.61 7.62 -14.21
N VAL A 28 2.50 6.41 -14.75
CA VAL A 28 1.31 5.56 -14.54
C VAL A 28 1.12 5.23 -13.06
N ARG A 29 2.18 4.88 -12.32
CA ARG A 29 2.11 4.65 -10.87
C ARG A 29 1.61 5.89 -10.13
N TYR A 30 2.21 7.05 -10.40
CA TYR A 30 1.84 8.32 -9.78
C TYR A 30 0.37 8.66 -10.02
N ARG A 31 -0.08 8.56 -11.28
CA ARG A 31 -1.48 8.81 -11.66
C ARG A 31 -2.45 7.88 -10.95
N ASN A 32 -2.03 6.67 -10.60
CA ASN A 32 -2.87 5.67 -9.93
C ASN A 32 -2.69 5.66 -8.40
N GLY A 33 -2.10 6.70 -7.79
CA GLY A 33 -1.90 6.76 -6.33
C GLY A 33 -0.93 5.71 -5.78
N VAL A 34 -0.16 5.05 -6.65
CA VAL A 34 0.88 4.09 -6.30
C VAL A 34 2.17 4.84 -6.00
N THR A 35 2.90 4.37 -4.99
CA THR A 35 4.18 4.95 -4.57
C THR A 35 5.18 4.93 -5.72
N LEU A 36 5.80 6.08 -5.94
CA LEU A 36 6.97 6.20 -6.81
C LEU A 36 8.19 5.57 -6.13
N PRO A 37 9.12 4.96 -6.89
CA PRO A 37 10.32 4.37 -6.31
C PRO A 37 11.04 5.33 -5.36
N ALA A 38 11.18 4.91 -4.11
CA ALA A 38 11.85 5.64 -3.03
C ALA A 38 12.44 4.64 -2.05
N ASN A 39 13.51 5.03 -1.35
CA ASN A 39 14.10 4.18 -0.31
C ASN A 39 13.27 4.22 0.99
N ALA A 40 13.46 3.20 1.83
CA ALA A 40 12.71 3.03 3.07
C ALA A 40 12.84 4.24 4.02
N GLU A 41 14.03 4.83 4.14
CA GLU A 41 14.29 5.99 5.00
C GLU A 41 13.43 7.20 4.62
N ARG A 42 13.35 7.51 3.32
CA ARG A 42 12.51 8.61 2.82
C ARG A 42 11.02 8.34 3.05
N LEU A 43 10.58 7.09 2.89
CA LEU A 43 9.19 6.71 3.14
C LEU A 43 8.84 6.82 4.62
N LEU A 44 9.74 6.41 5.50
CA LEU A 44 9.61 6.58 6.95
C LEU A 44 9.55 8.06 7.32
N ALA A 45 10.48 8.88 6.84
CA ALA A 45 10.49 10.32 7.10
C ALA A 45 9.18 10.99 6.62
N HIS A 46 8.67 10.59 5.46
CA HIS A 46 7.38 11.07 4.96
C HIS A 46 6.22 10.65 5.87
N ALA A 47 6.21 9.40 6.36
CA ALA A 47 5.18 8.88 7.27
C ALA A 47 5.20 9.53 8.66
N ARG A 48 6.32 10.13 9.06
CA ARG A 48 6.50 10.84 10.33
C ARG A 48 6.46 12.36 10.20
N ARG A 49 6.15 12.89 9.01
CA ARG A 49 6.16 14.33 8.77
C ARG A 49 5.09 15.04 9.61
N GLU A 50 5.53 15.93 10.49
CA GLU A 50 4.64 16.80 11.26
C GLU A 50 3.68 17.60 10.36
N GLY A 51 2.42 17.71 10.78
CA GLY A 51 1.37 18.38 10.01
C GLY A 51 0.91 17.64 8.75
N ALA A 52 1.42 16.44 8.47
CA ALA A 52 0.92 15.61 7.38
C ALA A 52 -0.53 15.17 7.63
N ARG A 53 -1.34 15.20 6.57
CA ARG A 53 -2.76 14.81 6.63
C ARG A 53 -2.94 13.43 6.00
N HIS A 54 -2.31 12.41 6.58
CA HIS A 54 -2.22 11.06 5.99
C HIS A 54 -3.57 10.49 5.52
N SER A 55 -4.65 10.59 6.29
CA SER A 55 -5.97 10.12 5.84
C SER A 55 -6.53 10.90 4.66
N THR A 56 -6.21 12.21 4.55
CA THR A 56 -6.59 13.05 3.41
C THR A 56 -5.75 12.71 2.18
N ASP A 57 -4.45 12.51 2.38
CA ASP A 57 -3.50 12.15 1.33
C ASP A 57 -3.82 10.77 0.74
N LEU A 58 -4.11 9.78 1.60
CA LEU A 58 -4.59 8.46 1.18
C LEU A 58 -5.89 8.56 0.37
N ALA A 59 -6.86 9.36 0.84
CA ALA A 59 -8.12 9.55 0.10
C ALA A 59 -7.90 10.15 -1.29
N ARG A 60 -6.94 11.07 -1.46
CA ARG A 60 -6.57 11.60 -2.77
C ARG A 60 -5.96 10.51 -3.66
N ASN A 61 -5.03 9.70 -3.12
CA ASN A 61 -4.40 8.62 -3.87
C ASN A 61 -5.42 7.54 -4.30
N LEU A 62 -6.39 7.21 -3.44
CA LEU A 62 -7.52 6.34 -3.80
C LEU A 62 -8.35 6.94 -4.95
N ALA A 63 -8.67 8.22 -4.90
CA ALA A 63 -9.41 8.89 -5.98
C ALA A 63 -8.60 8.93 -7.29
N SER A 64 -7.30 9.18 -7.23
CA SER A 64 -6.39 9.10 -8.39
C SER A 64 -6.39 7.71 -9.03
N ALA A 65 -6.57 6.66 -8.23
CA ALA A 65 -6.76 5.28 -8.70
C ALA A 65 -8.19 4.97 -9.21
N ASN A 66 -9.06 5.98 -9.37
CA ASN A 66 -10.48 5.82 -9.70
C ASN A 66 -11.28 5.00 -8.67
N ILE A 67 -10.84 5.02 -7.40
CA ILE A 67 -11.58 4.45 -6.28
C ILE A 67 -12.30 5.59 -5.58
N ASP A 68 -13.57 5.79 -5.95
CA ASP A 68 -14.40 6.83 -5.36
C ASP A 68 -14.79 6.50 -3.92
N ARG A 69 -14.85 7.54 -3.08
CA ARG A 69 -15.29 7.40 -1.68
C ARG A 69 -16.81 7.22 -1.61
N PRO A 70 -17.32 6.06 -1.14
CA PRO A 70 -18.75 5.90 -0.92
C PRO A 70 -19.26 6.86 0.17
N LYS A 71 -20.50 7.34 0.03
CA LYS A 71 -21.13 8.19 1.05
C LYS A 71 -21.21 7.44 2.38
N GLY A 72 -20.67 8.05 3.44
CA GLY A 72 -20.63 7.45 4.78
C GLY A 72 -19.41 6.59 5.07
N ALA A 73 -18.49 6.43 4.11
CA ALA A 73 -17.20 5.76 4.30
C ALA A 73 -16.06 6.75 4.61
N ALA A 74 -14.97 6.23 5.17
CA ALA A 74 -13.72 6.96 5.40
C ALA A 74 -12.52 6.12 4.94
N ALA A 75 -11.47 6.79 4.47
CA ALA A 75 -10.22 6.12 4.12
C ALA A 75 -9.60 5.51 5.38
N HIS A 76 -9.22 4.25 5.29
CA HIS A 76 -8.59 3.45 6.34
C HIS A 76 -7.24 2.97 5.82
N HIS A 77 -6.21 3.13 6.64
CA HIS A 77 -4.88 2.58 6.39
C HIS A 77 -4.83 1.15 6.93
N ILE A 78 -4.49 0.18 6.09
CA ILE A 78 -4.33 -1.22 6.51
C ILE A 78 -3.19 -1.31 7.52
N VAL A 79 -2.00 -0.89 7.12
CA VAL A 79 -0.90 -0.55 8.02
C VAL A 79 -1.11 0.89 8.49
N ALA A 80 -1.60 1.04 9.73
CA ALA A 80 -1.93 2.35 10.29
C ALA A 80 -0.71 3.27 10.41
N HIS A 81 -0.89 4.57 10.12
CA HIS A 81 0.20 5.55 10.20
C HIS A 81 0.53 5.96 11.65
N GLY A 82 -0.48 6.09 12.51
CA GLY A 82 -0.36 6.73 13.83
C GLY A 82 -0.42 5.77 15.03
N ASP A 83 -0.58 4.47 14.80
CA ASP A 83 -0.65 3.47 15.88
C ASP A 83 0.72 2.82 16.08
N SER A 84 1.25 2.85 17.31
CA SER A 84 2.56 2.26 17.63
C SER A 84 2.64 0.77 17.37
N ARG A 85 1.51 0.06 17.47
CA ARG A 85 1.42 -1.39 17.21
C ARG A 85 1.60 -1.71 15.72
N ALA A 86 1.44 -0.73 14.84
CA ALA A 86 1.64 -0.90 13.40
C ALA A 86 3.10 -0.70 12.97
N PHE A 87 4.01 -0.28 13.86
CA PHE A 87 5.39 0.04 13.49
C PHE A 87 6.15 -1.13 12.84
N PRO A 88 6.05 -2.38 13.35
CA PRO A 88 6.69 -3.52 12.68
C PRO A 88 6.18 -3.71 11.24
N SER A 89 4.88 -3.54 10.99
CA SER A 89 4.32 -3.60 9.63
C SER A 89 4.71 -2.41 8.75
N GLN A 90 4.95 -1.22 9.34
CA GLN A 90 5.45 -0.07 8.60
C GLN A 90 6.87 -0.33 8.08
N GLU A 91 7.73 -0.97 8.86
CA GLU A 91 9.10 -1.32 8.44
C GLU A 91 9.08 -2.23 7.19
N LEU A 92 8.21 -3.24 7.19
CA LEU A 92 8.00 -4.12 6.02
C LEU A 92 7.50 -3.32 4.80
N LEU A 93 6.47 -2.50 4.99
CA LEU A 93 5.89 -1.63 3.95
C LEU A 93 6.98 -0.76 3.28
N PHE A 94 7.81 -0.11 4.09
CA PHE A 94 8.85 0.78 3.60
C PHE A 94 10.03 0.03 2.98
N GLY A 95 10.39 -1.15 3.50
CA GLY A 95 11.39 -2.05 2.90
C GLY A 95 11.00 -2.48 1.48
N TRP A 96 9.71 -2.65 1.22
CA TRP A 96 9.16 -2.92 -0.11
C TRP A 96 8.98 -1.67 -0.99
N GLY A 97 9.38 -0.49 -0.53
CA GLY A 97 9.19 0.76 -1.28
C GLY A 97 7.72 1.18 -1.41
N ILE A 98 6.85 0.76 -0.49
CA ILE A 98 5.43 1.12 -0.46
C ILE A 98 5.24 2.23 0.59
N ALA A 99 4.74 3.40 0.19
CA ALA A 99 4.52 4.53 1.09
C ALA A 99 3.30 4.31 1.97
N ILE A 100 3.29 4.98 3.13
CA ILE A 100 2.15 4.89 4.06
C ILE A 100 0.81 5.26 3.41
N ASN A 101 0.80 6.18 2.44
CA ASN A 101 -0.41 6.63 1.74
C ASN A 101 -0.62 5.92 0.39
N ASP A 102 0.09 4.84 0.10
CA ASP A 102 -0.08 4.06 -1.14
C ASP A 102 -1.51 3.52 -1.24
N VAL A 103 -2.07 3.53 -2.46
CA VAL A 103 -3.41 2.98 -2.75
C VAL A 103 -3.58 1.54 -2.27
N ASP A 104 -2.53 0.72 -2.32
CA ASP A 104 -2.58 -0.67 -1.87
C ASP A 104 -2.70 -0.77 -0.34
N ASN A 105 -2.13 0.19 0.40
CA ASN A 105 -2.30 0.31 1.86
C ASN A 105 -3.64 0.98 2.28
N GLY A 106 -4.50 1.32 1.31
CA GLY A 106 -5.73 2.07 1.55
C GLY A 106 -7.01 1.34 1.18
N VAL A 107 -8.05 1.51 2.01
CA VAL A 107 -9.41 1.03 1.72
C VAL A 107 -10.45 2.02 2.25
N TYR A 108 -11.59 2.17 1.57
CA TYR A 108 -12.73 2.87 2.14
C TYR A 108 -13.54 1.91 2.98
N LEU A 109 -13.85 2.29 4.23
CA LEU A 109 -14.69 1.50 5.13
C LEU A 109 -15.80 2.36 5.73
N PRO A 110 -16.97 1.80 6.07
CA PRO A 110 -18.02 2.53 6.76
C PRO A 110 -17.47 3.21 8.02
N ARG A 111 -17.65 4.53 8.11
CA ARG A 111 -16.87 5.38 9.03
C ARG A 111 -17.10 5.05 10.49
N PHE A 112 -18.36 4.82 10.87
CA PHE A 112 -18.77 4.59 12.25
C PHE A 112 -19.47 3.24 12.39
N LYS A 113 -19.56 2.74 13.64
CA LYS A 113 -20.26 1.49 13.96
C LYS A 113 -21.68 1.40 13.38
N LYS A 114 -22.39 2.54 13.34
CA LYS A 114 -23.77 2.65 12.82
C LYS A 114 -23.85 3.09 11.35
N SER A 115 -22.71 3.27 10.66
CA SER A 115 -22.70 3.68 9.25
C SER A 115 -23.21 2.55 8.35
N ILE A 116 -24.25 2.86 7.59
CA ILE A 116 -24.77 2.04 6.50
C ILE A 116 -24.26 2.66 5.20
N VAL A 117 -23.54 1.86 4.40
CA VAL A 117 -22.93 2.29 3.15
C VAL A 117 -23.39 1.35 2.05
N THR A 118 -24.03 1.90 1.01
CA THR A 118 -24.51 1.11 -0.13
C THR A 118 -23.34 0.38 -0.80
N GLY A 119 -23.54 -0.91 -1.11
CA GLY A 119 -22.50 -1.75 -1.73
C GLY A 119 -21.42 -2.24 -0.76
N MET A 120 -21.55 -1.98 0.54
CA MET A 120 -20.61 -2.44 1.56
C MET A 120 -21.34 -3.04 2.79
N PRO A 121 -22.25 -4.02 2.60
CA PRO A 121 -23.07 -4.56 3.69
C PRO A 121 -22.20 -5.22 4.78
N ASP A 122 -21.20 -5.98 4.37
CA ASP A 122 -20.39 -6.82 5.25
C ASP A 122 -19.08 -6.14 5.70
N ALA A 123 -18.75 -4.98 5.11
CA ALA A 123 -17.51 -4.28 5.40
C ALA A 123 -17.38 -3.93 6.88
N ILE A 124 -16.22 -4.27 7.44
CA ILE A 124 -15.85 -3.96 8.82
C ILE A 124 -15.85 -2.44 9.00
N LYS A 125 -16.35 -1.97 10.14
CA LYS A 125 -16.48 -0.54 10.42
C LYS A 125 -15.12 0.04 10.80
N HIS A 126 -14.74 1.17 10.20
CA HIS A 126 -13.45 1.83 10.47
C HIS A 126 -13.24 2.05 11.97
N SER A 127 -14.26 2.57 12.67
CA SER A 127 -14.16 2.97 14.08
C SER A 127 -13.85 1.83 15.07
N VAL A 128 -13.84 0.56 14.64
CA VAL A 128 -13.59 -0.60 15.52
C VAL A 128 -12.30 -1.36 15.20
N LEU A 129 -11.57 -1.00 14.14
CA LEU A 129 -10.45 -1.79 13.63
C LEU A 129 -9.13 -1.61 14.37
N HIS A 130 -8.88 -0.47 15.04
CA HIS A 130 -7.59 -0.19 15.69
C HIS A 130 -7.39 -0.95 17.00
N THR A 131 -7.49 -2.29 16.96
CA THR A 131 -7.33 -3.21 18.08
C THR A 131 -5.92 -3.83 18.06
N GLY A 132 -5.50 -4.43 19.18
CA GLY A 132 -4.23 -5.15 19.22
C GLY A 132 -4.22 -6.35 18.27
N LEU A 133 -5.32 -7.10 18.23
CA LEU A 133 -5.45 -8.27 17.36
C LEU A 133 -5.38 -7.87 15.88
N TYR A 134 -6.02 -6.78 15.48
CA TYR A 134 -5.92 -6.27 14.12
C TYR A 134 -4.46 -6.04 13.70
N HIS A 135 -3.69 -5.31 14.51
CA HIS A 135 -2.30 -5.01 14.21
C HIS A 135 -1.43 -6.26 14.16
N LEU A 136 -1.64 -7.19 15.09
CA LEU A 136 -0.95 -8.49 15.09
C LEU A 136 -1.25 -9.29 13.82
N GLU A 137 -2.51 -9.32 13.41
CA GLU A 137 -3.01 -10.12 12.29
C GLU A 137 -2.62 -9.52 10.93
N VAL A 138 -2.51 -8.18 10.86
CA VAL A 138 -1.85 -7.50 9.73
C VAL A 138 -0.38 -7.88 9.69
N TYR A 139 0.35 -7.79 10.80
CA TYR A 139 1.78 -8.15 10.84
C TYR A 139 2.02 -9.62 10.45
N ALA A 140 1.22 -10.55 10.98
CA ALA A 140 1.34 -11.98 10.71
C ALA A 140 1.21 -12.32 9.21
N ARG A 141 0.35 -11.60 8.46
CA ARG A 141 0.24 -11.78 7.00
C ARG A 141 1.43 -11.24 6.21
N LEU A 142 2.20 -10.34 6.80
CA LEU A 142 3.23 -9.58 6.10
C LEU A 142 4.64 -10.09 6.42
N VAL A 143 4.86 -10.66 7.61
CA VAL A 143 6.20 -10.97 8.14
C VAL A 143 6.97 -12.03 7.34
N ASP A 144 6.27 -13.00 6.76
CA ASP A 144 6.91 -14.09 5.99
C ASP A 144 7.26 -13.69 4.55
N ILE A 145 6.95 -12.46 4.14
CA ILE A 145 7.34 -11.91 2.85
C ILE A 145 8.73 -11.29 3.01
N ASP A 146 9.68 -11.79 2.22
CA ASP A 146 11.06 -11.30 2.22
C ASP A 146 11.13 -9.77 2.08
N GLN A 147 12.09 -9.17 2.79
CA GLN A 147 12.29 -7.72 2.78
C GLN A 147 13.14 -7.32 1.57
N GLY A 148 12.63 -6.39 0.75
CA GLY A 148 13.34 -5.86 -0.42
C GLY A 148 12.41 -5.22 -1.44
N ALA A 149 12.89 -4.22 -2.17
CA ALA A 149 12.06 -3.50 -3.16
C ALA A 149 11.60 -4.41 -4.32
N GLU A 150 12.37 -5.45 -4.62
CA GLU A 150 12.06 -6.54 -5.54
C GLU A 150 10.82 -7.35 -5.11
N HIS A 151 10.50 -7.37 -3.81
CA HIS A 151 9.32 -8.04 -3.25
C HIS A 151 8.09 -7.13 -3.12
N SER A 152 8.17 -5.89 -3.66
CA SER A 152 7.06 -4.94 -3.63
C SER A 152 5.74 -5.49 -4.17
N GLN A 153 5.79 -6.37 -5.17
CA GLN A 153 4.59 -6.98 -5.73
C GLN A 153 3.90 -7.93 -4.73
N ALA A 154 4.66 -8.80 -4.05
CA ALA A 154 4.11 -9.72 -3.06
C ALA A 154 3.51 -8.97 -1.85
N GLY A 155 4.20 -7.93 -1.38
CA GLY A 155 3.69 -7.05 -0.32
C GLY A 155 2.37 -6.35 -0.72
N ARG A 156 2.28 -5.86 -1.97
CA ARG A 156 1.05 -5.26 -2.52
C ARG A 156 -0.09 -6.27 -2.61
N GLU A 157 0.19 -7.49 -3.06
CA GLU A 157 -0.80 -8.57 -3.14
C GLU A 157 -1.35 -8.94 -1.76
N ALA A 158 -0.48 -9.03 -0.74
CA ALA A 158 -0.91 -9.26 0.63
C ALA A 158 -1.82 -8.14 1.14
N LEU A 159 -1.47 -6.87 0.93
CA LEU A 159 -2.32 -5.72 1.28
C LEU A 159 -3.68 -5.76 0.57
N ARG A 160 -3.72 -6.14 -0.71
CA ARG A 160 -4.97 -6.32 -1.46
C ARG A 160 -5.81 -7.47 -0.92
N GLY A 161 -5.19 -8.58 -0.51
CA GLY A 161 -5.88 -9.67 0.17
C GLY A 161 -6.54 -9.21 1.47
N ILE A 162 -5.81 -8.45 2.30
CA ILE A 162 -6.35 -7.85 3.52
C ILE A 162 -7.50 -6.90 3.20
N LYS A 163 -7.35 -6.04 2.19
CA LYS A 163 -8.40 -5.13 1.71
C LYS A 163 -9.70 -5.87 1.40
N THR A 164 -9.62 -6.97 0.64
CA THR A 164 -10.77 -7.82 0.33
C THR A 164 -11.41 -8.37 1.61
N GLN A 165 -10.62 -8.93 2.54
CA GLN A 165 -11.13 -9.46 3.81
C GLN A 165 -11.80 -8.39 4.69
N LEU A 166 -11.31 -7.14 4.65
CA LEU A 166 -11.93 -6.01 5.35
C LEU A 166 -13.29 -5.61 4.75
N LEU A 167 -13.41 -5.67 3.42
CA LEU A 167 -14.65 -5.38 2.69
C LEU A 167 -15.68 -6.51 2.87
N ASP A 168 -15.22 -7.74 2.96
CA ASP A 168 -16.07 -8.94 3.08
C ASP A 168 -16.43 -9.27 4.53
N GLY A 169 -15.89 -8.54 5.52
CA GLY A 169 -16.21 -8.78 6.93
C GLY A 169 -15.46 -9.95 7.57
N THR A 170 -14.49 -10.55 6.88
CA THR A 170 -13.83 -11.82 7.25
C THR A 170 -12.45 -11.65 7.89
N PHE A 171 -11.91 -10.42 7.92
CA PHE A 171 -10.61 -10.18 8.54
C PHE A 171 -10.68 -10.36 10.07
N PRO A 172 -9.75 -11.07 10.74
CA PRO A 172 -9.78 -11.23 12.18
C PRO A 172 -9.26 -9.96 12.88
N TYR A 173 -10.11 -9.26 13.63
CA TYR A 173 -9.73 -8.02 14.32
C TYR A 173 -10.19 -7.93 15.78
N ARG A 174 -10.95 -8.92 16.27
CA ARG A 174 -11.35 -9.06 17.68
C ARG A 174 -11.50 -10.53 18.04
N SER A 175 -11.37 -10.85 19.32
CA SER A 175 -11.57 -12.23 19.81
C SER A 175 -13.02 -12.66 19.55
N GLY A 176 -13.20 -13.84 18.92
CA GLY A 176 -14.51 -14.45 18.66
C GLY A 176 -14.98 -14.49 17.19
N ASP A 177 -14.23 -13.90 16.25
CA ASP A 177 -14.56 -13.95 14.81
C ASP A 177 -13.87 -15.12 14.06
N GLY A 178 -13.26 -16.05 14.80
CA GLY A 178 -12.71 -17.30 14.26
C GLY A 178 -13.59 -18.49 14.66
N ALA A 179 -14.53 -18.86 13.77
CA ALA A 179 -15.26 -20.12 13.80
C ALA A 179 -15.47 -20.58 12.35
#